data_AF-M0HGA3-F1
#
_entry.id   AF-M0HGA3-F1
#
_cell.length_a   1.000
_cell.length_b   1.000
_cell.length_c   1.000
_cell.angle_alpha   90.00
_cell.angle_beta   90.00
_cell.angle_gamma   90.00
#
_symmetry.space_group_name_H-M   'P 1'
#
loop_
_entity.id
_entity.type
_entity.pdbx_description
1 polymer ?
#
loop_
_entity_poly.entity_id
_entity_poly.type
_entity_poly.pdbx_seq_one_letter_code
_entity_poly.pdbx_strand_id
1 'polypeptide(L)' 'MRERYSEADLTCSKCGFTDSDGEWSAKTTGSSVFYRRVCPSCGAIETRTLSLK' A
#
# COMPACT_ATOMS: atom_id res chain seq x y z
N MET A 1 3.73 23.45 3.15
CA MET A 1 4.73 22.38 2.95
C MET A 1 4.00 21.06 3.13
N ARG A 2 3.85 20.30 2.05
CA ARG A 2 3.08 19.04 1.98
C ARG A 2 4.05 17.90 2.28
N GLU A 3 4.34 17.67 3.55
CA GLU A 3 5.22 16.58 3.97
C GLU A 3 4.49 15.77 5.03
N ARG A 4 4.73 14.44 5.03
CA ARG A 4 4.06 13.38 5.81
C ARG A 4 2.95 12.60 5.10
N TYR A 5 3.16 12.27 3.83
CA TYR A 5 2.56 11.07 3.21
C TYR A 5 3.61 10.06 2.73
N SER A 6 4.90 10.30 3.01
CA SER A 6 5.92 9.25 2.96
C SER A 6 6.00 8.62 4.34
N GLU A 7 6.27 7.32 4.40
CA GLU A 7 6.20 6.51 5.63
C GLU A 7 4.77 6.12 6.00
N ALA A 8 3.96 5.71 5.02
CA ALA A 8 2.93 4.73 5.35
C ALA A 8 3.68 3.44 5.70
N ASP A 9 3.95 3.21 6.99
CA ASP A 9 4.55 1.98 7.50
C ASP A 9 4.01 0.77 6.74
N LEU A 10 4.87 0.15 5.93
CA LEU A 10 4.54 -0.99 5.07
C LEU A 10 4.62 -2.31 5.84
N THR A 11 4.46 -2.21 7.16
CA THR A 11 4.46 -3.32 8.09
C THR A 11 3.22 -4.17 7.88
N CYS A 12 3.44 -5.40 7.42
CA CYS A 12 2.39 -6.36 7.24
C CYS A 12 1.75 -6.69 8.61
N SER A 13 0.46 -6.40 8.76
CA SER A 13 -0.28 -6.69 10.00
C SER A 13 -0.38 -8.20 10.32
N LYS A 14 -0.04 -9.09 9.36
CA LYS A 14 -0.10 -10.54 9.54
C LYS A 14 1.19 -11.15 10.08
N CYS A 15 2.34 -10.76 9.56
CA CYS A 15 3.64 -11.35 9.92
C CYS A 15 4.64 -10.35 10.52
N GLY A 16 4.31 -9.06 10.55
CA GLY A 16 5.21 -8.01 11.01
C GLY A 16 6.32 -7.64 10.02
N PHE A 17 6.31 -8.21 8.81
CA PHE A 17 7.29 -7.87 7.77
C PHE A 17 7.15 -6.40 7.36
N THR A 18 8.20 -5.61 7.59
CA THR A 18 8.23 -4.20 7.21
C THR A 18 9.00 -4.05 5.91
N ASP A 19 8.30 -3.55 4.91
CA ASP A 19 8.77 -3.49 3.55
C ASP A 19 9.10 -2.03 3.22
N SER A 20 10.25 -1.50 3.64
CA SER A 20 10.52 -0.06 3.54
C SER A 20 10.62 0.48 2.10
N ASP A 21 10.66 -0.40 1.10
CA ASP A 21 10.73 -0.10 -0.34
C ASP A 21 9.55 -0.71 -1.14
N GLY A 22 8.52 -1.17 -0.42
CA GLY A 22 7.44 -1.96 -1.02
C GLY A 22 6.69 -1.27 -2.15
N GLU A 23 6.86 -1.75 -3.37
CA GLU A 23 6.14 -1.26 -4.53
C GLU A 23 4.65 -1.66 -4.43
N TRP A 24 3.76 -0.68 -4.28
CA TRP A 24 2.33 -0.92 -4.39
C TRP A 24 1.92 -0.95 -5.85
N SER A 25 1.28 -2.04 -6.28
CA SER A 25 0.62 -2.07 -7.58
C SER A 25 -0.65 -1.24 -7.53
N ALA A 26 -0.65 -0.10 -8.19
CA ALA A 26 -1.80 0.80 -8.28
C ALA A 26 -2.59 0.56 -9.57
N LYS A 27 -3.91 0.42 -9.44
CA LYS A 27 -4.85 0.37 -10.57
C LYS A 27 -5.85 1.52 -10.45
N THR A 28 -5.74 2.48 -11.36
CA THR A 28 -6.68 3.60 -11.41
C THR A 28 -7.92 3.21 -12.21
N THR A 29 -9.10 3.39 -11.61
CA THR A 29 -10.40 3.20 -12.24
C THR A 29 -11.19 4.51 -12.12
N GLY A 30 -11.18 5.32 -13.17
CA GLY A 30 -11.95 6.58 -13.28
C GLY A 30 -11.64 7.61 -12.19
N SER A 31 -12.26 7.45 -11.03
CA SER A 31 -12.20 8.36 -9.88
C SER A 31 -11.57 7.72 -8.63
N SER A 32 -11.12 6.47 -8.71
CA SER A 32 -10.54 5.73 -7.57
C SER A 32 -9.27 5.00 -7.98
N VAL A 33 -8.27 5.03 -7.10
CA VAL A 33 -7.02 4.28 -7.26
C VAL A 33 -7.05 3.12 -6.28
N PHE A 34 -6.99 1.90 -6.81
CA PHE A 34 -6.89 0.67 -6.05
C PHE A 34 -5.43 0.29 -5.92
N TYR A 35 -4.90 0.38 -4.72
CA TYR A 35 -3.57 -0.09 -4.37
C TYR A 35 -3.68 -1.52 -3.87
N ARG A 36 -2.94 -2.44 -4.48
CA ARG A 36 -2.78 -3.82 -4.00
C ARG A 36 -1.30 -4.11 -3.83
N ARG A 37 -0.96 -4.73 -2.71
CA ARG A 37 0.36 -5.33 -2.48
C ARG A 37 0.19 -6.74 -1.95
N VAL A 38 1.20 -7.56 -2.19
CA VAL A 38 1.30 -8.89 -1.61
C VAL A 38 2.56 -8.91 -0.76
N CYS A 39 2.46 -9.29 0.50
CA CYS A 39 3.60 -9.41 1.37
C CYS A 39 4.52 -10.52 0.84
N PRO A 40 5.80 -10.24 0.53
CA PRO A 40 6.72 -11.25 0.01
C PRO A 40 7.07 -12.30 1.07
N SER A 41 6.94 -11.98 2.36
CA SER A 41 7.29 -12.88 3.46
C SER A 41 6.21 -13.94 3.76
N CYS A 42 4.93 -13.56 3.76
CA CYS A 42 3.84 -14.46 4.14
C CYS A 42 2.75 -14.62 3.08
N GLY A 43 2.80 -13.87 1.99
CA GLY A 43 1.78 -13.88 0.94
C GLY A 43 0.48 -13.14 1.30
N ALA A 44 0.42 -12.42 2.43
CA ALA A 44 -0.74 -11.64 2.80
C ALA A 44 -1.02 -10.53 1.76
N ILE A 45 -2.25 -10.45 1.28
CA ILE A 45 -2.67 -9.46 0.28
C ILE A 45 -3.28 -8.27 1.01
N GLU A 46 -2.66 -7.10 0.88
CA GLU A 46 -3.23 -5.85 1.39
C GLU A 46 -3.77 -5.01 0.24
N THR A 47 -5.00 -4.53 0.40
CA THR A 47 -5.68 -3.68 -0.56
C THR A 47 -6.08 -2.36 0.10
N ARG A 48 -5.83 -1.25 -0.58
CA ARG A 48 -6.26 0.09 -0.16
C ARG A 48 -6.95 0.78 -1.32
N THR A 49 -8.08 1.40 -1.06
CA THR A 49 -8.79 2.20 -2.06
C THR A 49 -8.65 3.67 -1.70
N LEU A 50 -8.08 4.45 -2.61
CA LEU A 50 -7.96 5.90 -2.49
C LEU A 50 -8.90 6.54 -3.50
N SER A 51 -9.86 7.32 -3.01
CA SER A 51 -10.74 8.12 -3.85
C SER A 51 -10.08 9.46 -4.14
N LEU A 52 -9.90 9.79 -5.42
CA LEU A 52 -9.43 11.11 -5.85
C LEU A 52 -10.67 12.02 -5.90
N LYS A 53 -10.82 12.91 -4.92
CA LYS A 53 -11.89 13.91 -4.86
C LYS A 53 -11.35 15.29 -5.21
#